data_AF-A0AAU9JDN5-F1
#
_entry.id   AF-A0AAU9JDN5-F1
#
_cell.length_a   1.000
_cell.length_b   1.000
_cell.length_c   1.000
_cell.angle_alpha   90.00
_cell.angle_beta   90.00
_cell.angle_gamma   90.00
#
_symmetry.space_group_name_H-M   'P 1'
#
loop_
_entity.id
_entity.type
_entity.pdbx_description
1 polymer ?
#
loop_
_entity_poly.entity_id
_entity_poly.type
_entity_poly.pdbx_seq_one_letter_code
_entity_poly.pdbx_strand_id
1 'polypeptide(L)'
;MGNKHSGRGHLSERCRALAEEIFKEIDIDGSLTIDMEETAKWWDRNFAIVNSRAMFENVDRDRNGTIEFNEWIDFWTMVKHQGYSDDEIYEELTNLKNRGSWVQFIGTQVHAKAKD
;
A
#
# COMPACT_ATOMS: atom_id res chain seq x y z
N MET A 1 -4.25 23.83 -26.66
CA MET A 1 -5.10 22.76 -26.11
C MET A 1 -4.43 22.23 -24.86
N GLY A 2 -5.11 22.26 -23.73
CA GLY A 2 -4.55 21.85 -22.44
C GLY A 2 -4.48 20.34 -22.32
N ASN A 3 -3.33 19.83 -21.90
CA ASN A 3 -3.30 18.64 -21.06
C ASN A 3 -2.24 18.88 -19.99
N LYS A 4 -2.70 19.30 -18.82
CA LYS A 4 -1.87 19.51 -17.64
C LYS A 4 -1.44 18.12 -17.17
N HIS A 5 -0.14 17.88 -17.09
CA HIS A 5 0.40 16.73 -16.36
C HIS A 5 0.12 16.91 -14.86
N SER A 6 -1.11 16.62 -14.43
CA SER A 6 -1.55 16.59 -13.03
C SER A 6 -1.07 15.30 -12.35
N GLY A 7 0.20 14.91 -12.55
CA GLY A 7 0.71 13.59 -12.20
C GLY A 7 1.76 13.56 -11.10
N ARG A 8 1.99 14.67 -10.38
CA ARG A 8 2.96 14.74 -9.28
C ARG A 8 2.29 15.34 -8.06
N GLY A 9 1.52 14.51 -7.37
CA GLY A 9 0.77 14.93 -6.20
C GLY A 9 0.06 13.73 -5.58
N HIS A 10 -0.14 13.85 -4.27
CA HIS A 10 -0.97 13.08 -3.34
C HIS A 10 -1.95 12.08 -3.98
N LEU A 11 -2.18 10.96 -3.29
CA LEU A 11 -3.20 9.99 -3.68
C LEU A 11 -4.54 10.66 -4.04
N SER A 12 -5.19 10.15 -5.10
CA SER A 12 -6.58 10.51 -5.34
C SER A 12 -7.47 10.20 -4.12
N GLU A 13 -8.56 10.94 -3.96
CA GLU A 13 -9.47 10.79 -2.81
C GLU A 13 -9.96 9.35 -2.64
N ARG A 14 -10.27 8.65 -3.74
CA ARG A 14 -10.70 7.24 -3.70
C ARG A 14 -9.59 6.28 -3.23
N CYS A 15 -8.35 6.48 -3.67
CA CYS A 15 -7.23 5.64 -3.25
C CYS A 15 -6.91 5.87 -1.79
N ARG A 16 -6.93 7.15 -1.36
CA ARG A 16 -6.73 7.51 0.04
C ARG A 16 -7.82 6.91 0.93
N ALA A 17 -9.10 7.05 0.56
CA ALA A 17 -10.21 6.51 1.31
C ALA A 17 -10.13 4.98 1.45
N LEU A 18 -9.78 4.28 0.36
CA LEU A 18 -9.63 2.82 0.40
C LEU A 18 -8.42 2.39 1.23
N ALA A 19 -7.29 3.10 1.14
CA ALA A 19 -6.13 2.85 1.99
C ALA A 19 -6.46 3.07 3.48
N GLU A 20 -7.21 4.12 3.81
CA GLU A 20 -7.70 4.39 5.17
C GLU A 20 -8.64 3.29 5.68
N GLU A 21 -9.51 2.77 4.82
CA GLU A 21 -10.41 1.67 5.16
C GLU A 21 -9.65 0.36 5.43
N ILE A 22 -8.65 0.04 4.62
CA ILE A 22 -7.81 -1.14 4.81
C ILE A 22 -7.03 -1.04 6.13
N PHE A 23 -6.44 0.12 6.42
CA PHE A 23 -5.69 0.34 7.66
C PHE A 23 -6.56 0.01 8.89
N LYS A 24 -7.77 0.59 8.94
CA LYS A 24 -8.73 0.38 10.03
C LYS A 24 -9.21 -1.06 10.17
N GLU A 25 -9.18 -1.85 9.10
CA GLU A 25 -9.54 -3.27 9.21
C GLU A 25 -8.39 -4.13 9.73
N ILE A 26 -7.15 -3.75 9.44
CA ILE A 26 -5.98 -4.47 9.91
C ILE A 26 -5.71 -4.14 11.38
N ASP A 27 -5.86 -2.87 11.78
CA ASP A 27 -5.83 -2.41 13.17
C ASP A 27 -7.06 -2.97 13.93
N ILE A 28 -6.94 -4.19 14.43
CA ILE A 28 -8.03 -4.97 15.02
C ILE A 28 -8.31 -4.49 16.44
N ASP A 29 -7.27 -4.06 17.16
CA ASP A 29 -7.39 -3.62 18.54
C ASP A 29 -7.67 -2.11 18.68
N GLY A 30 -7.57 -1.35 17.59
CA GLY A 30 -7.83 0.09 17.55
C GLY A 30 -6.68 0.92 18.13
N SER A 31 -5.46 0.38 18.13
CA SER A 31 -4.24 1.04 18.60
C SER A 31 -3.82 2.23 17.75
N LEU A 32 -4.42 2.41 16.56
CA LEU A 32 -4.00 3.36 15.52
C LEU A 32 -2.63 3.04 14.92
N THR A 33 -2.18 1.81 15.10
CA THR A 33 -0.99 1.22 14.50
C THR A 33 -1.35 -0.17 13.99
N ILE A 34 -0.54 -0.71 13.09
CA ILE A 34 -0.67 -2.10 12.65
C ILE A 34 0.52 -2.89 13.17
N ASP A 35 0.27 -3.99 13.86
CA ASP A 35 1.31 -4.93 14.30
C ASP A 35 1.36 -6.23 13.46
N MET A 36 2.40 -7.03 13.72
CA MET A 36 2.62 -8.30 13.00
C MET A 36 1.55 -9.36 13.32
N GLU A 37 0.99 -9.35 14.53
CA GLU A 37 -0.07 -10.28 14.89
C GLU A 37 -1.38 -9.92 14.19
N GLU A 38 -1.68 -8.63 14.12
CA GLU A 38 -2.86 -8.08 13.45
C GLU A 38 -2.87 -8.39 11.97
N THR A 39 -1.76 -8.14 11.27
CA THR A 39 -1.61 -8.54 9.87
C THR A 39 -1.75 -10.05 9.68
N ALA A 40 -1.16 -10.86 10.55
CA ALA A 40 -1.29 -12.32 10.48
C ALA A 40 -2.75 -12.78 10.68
N LYS A 41 -3.45 -12.21 11.66
CA LYS A 41 -4.88 -12.46 11.95
C LYS A 41 -5.78 -11.98 10.80
N TRP A 42 -5.45 -10.85 10.17
CA TRP A 42 -6.26 -10.27 9.12
C TRP A 42 -6.23 -11.08 7.82
N TRP A 43 -5.06 -11.63 7.46
CA TRP A 43 -4.93 -12.52 6.30
C TRP A 43 -5.50 -13.93 6.56
N ASP A 44 -5.31 -14.46 7.77
CA ASP A 44 -5.84 -15.76 8.27
C ASP A 44 -5.70 -16.94 7.26
N ARG A 45 -4.59 -16.99 6.53
CA ARG A 45 -4.35 -17.97 5.44
C ARG A 45 -2.92 -18.47 5.41
N ASN A 46 -2.72 -19.55 4.66
CA ASN A 46 -1.40 -19.94 4.20
C ASN A 46 -0.73 -18.71 3.54
N PHE A 47 0.50 -18.39 3.94
CA PHE A 47 1.26 -17.19 3.57
C PHE A 47 0.97 -15.89 4.33
N ALA A 48 0.11 -15.88 5.35
CA ALA A 48 -0.12 -14.68 6.19
C ALA A 48 1.20 -14.09 6.73
N ILE A 49 2.09 -14.92 7.27
CA ILE A 49 3.40 -14.48 7.78
C ILE A 49 4.30 -13.92 6.67
N VAL A 50 4.23 -14.47 5.44
CA VAL A 50 5.05 -14.00 4.32
C VAL A 50 4.55 -12.63 3.85
N ASN A 51 3.23 -12.48 3.68
CA ASN A 51 2.62 -11.20 3.34
C ASN A 51 2.89 -10.14 4.41
N SER A 52 2.74 -10.50 5.69
CA SER A 52 2.99 -9.60 6.82
C SER A 52 4.43 -9.13 6.82
N ARG A 53 5.41 -10.06 6.72
CA ARG A 53 6.84 -9.68 6.63
C ARG A 53 7.12 -8.76 5.45
N ALA A 54 6.61 -9.09 4.27
CA ALA A 54 6.79 -8.26 3.08
C ALA A 54 6.17 -6.86 3.26
N MET A 55 4.98 -6.76 3.87
CA MET A 55 4.36 -5.48 4.20
C MET A 55 5.25 -4.64 5.12
N PHE A 56 5.69 -5.21 6.24
CA PHE A 56 6.58 -4.52 7.19
C PHE A 56 7.89 -4.08 6.53
N GLU A 57 8.55 -4.94 5.76
CA GLU A 57 9.80 -4.60 5.07
C GLU A 57 9.68 -3.38 4.12
N ASN A 58 8.48 -3.12 3.59
CA ASN A 58 8.25 -2.03 2.64
C ASN A 58 7.64 -0.78 3.29
N VAL A 59 6.91 -0.91 4.39
CA VAL A 59 6.09 0.16 4.97
C VAL A 59 6.62 0.66 6.31
N ASP A 60 7.09 -0.22 7.19
CA ASP A 60 7.66 0.15 8.50
C ASP A 60 9.03 0.83 8.28
N ARG A 61 9.01 2.16 8.24
CA ARG A 61 10.13 2.97 7.74
C ARG A 61 11.16 3.17 8.83
N ASP A 62 10.70 3.38 10.06
CA ASP A 62 11.58 3.56 11.21
C ASP A 62 12.02 2.23 11.84
N ARG A 63 11.42 1.10 11.42
CA ARG A 63 11.68 -0.26 11.88
C ARG A 63 11.35 -0.47 13.36
N ASN A 64 10.32 0.22 13.86
CA ASN A 64 9.89 0.10 15.24
C ASN A 64 9.04 -1.16 15.51
N GLY A 65 8.69 -1.93 14.47
CA GLY A 65 7.91 -3.16 14.58
C GLY A 65 6.40 -2.96 14.56
N THR A 66 5.95 -1.74 14.27
CA THR A 66 4.56 -1.36 13.99
C THR A 66 4.52 -0.49 12.74
N ILE A 67 3.38 -0.44 12.05
CA ILE A 67 3.17 0.48 10.94
C ILE A 67 2.22 1.57 11.41
N GLU A 68 2.70 2.80 11.45
CA GLU A 68 1.88 3.96 11.77
C GLU A 68 1.01 4.37 10.58
N PHE A 69 -0.09 5.07 10.84
CA PHE A 69 -0.99 5.55 9.79
C PHE A 69 -0.28 6.45 8.75
N ASN A 70 0.65 7.30 9.19
CA ASN A 70 1.48 8.13 8.31
C ASN A 70 2.39 7.28 7.42
N GLU A 71 3.05 6.26 7.96
CA GLU A 71 3.91 5.37 7.17
C GLU A 71 3.12 4.62 6.10
N TRP A 72 1.92 4.16 6.46
CA TRP A 72 0.98 3.53 5.55
C TRP A 72 0.60 4.45 4.37
N ILE A 73 0.18 5.68 4.64
CA ILE A 73 -0.20 6.65 3.59
C ILE A 73 1.02 7.12 2.77
N ASP A 74 2.17 7.29 3.42
CA ASP A 74 3.42 7.66 2.77
C ASP A 74 3.87 6.61 1.77
N PHE A 75 3.73 5.31 2.08
CA PHE A 75 4.03 4.23 1.15
C PHE A 75 3.21 4.35 -0.15
N TRP A 76 1.89 4.47 -0.05
CA TRP A 76 1.03 4.59 -1.23
C TRP A 76 1.27 5.89 -2.00
N THR A 77 1.59 6.98 -1.29
CA THR A 77 2.00 8.24 -1.91
C THR A 77 3.34 8.10 -2.64
N MET A 78 4.27 7.31 -2.11
CA MET A 78 5.53 6.97 -2.77
C MET A 78 5.28 6.18 -4.06
N VAL A 79 4.39 5.18 -4.03
CA VAL A 79 3.98 4.41 -5.24
C VAL A 79 3.43 5.37 -6.29
N LYS A 80 2.56 6.32 -5.92
CA LYS A 80 2.09 7.36 -6.84
C LYS A 80 3.24 8.17 -7.44
N HIS A 81 4.22 8.56 -6.63
CA HIS A 81 5.40 9.30 -7.09
C HIS A 81 6.33 8.52 -8.01
N GLN A 82 6.33 7.18 -7.94
CA GLN A 82 7.07 6.31 -8.85
C GLN A 82 6.41 6.20 -10.25
N GLY A 83 5.23 6.80 -10.44
CA GLY A 83 4.58 6.93 -11.74
C GLY A 83 3.38 6.03 -11.98
N TYR A 84 2.96 5.27 -10.95
CA TYR A 84 1.74 4.46 -11.00
C TYR A 84 0.50 5.37 -11.07
N SER A 85 -0.44 5.01 -11.94
CA SER A 85 -1.71 5.73 -12.10
C SER A 85 -2.65 5.51 -10.90
N ASP A 86 -3.67 6.37 -10.78
CA ASP A 86 -4.69 6.16 -9.74
C ASP A 86 -5.51 4.90 -9.96
N ASP A 87 -5.62 4.40 -11.19
CA ASP A 87 -6.32 3.15 -11.48
C ASP A 87 -5.48 1.95 -11.03
N GLU A 88 -4.18 1.91 -11.38
CA GLU A 88 -3.26 0.85 -10.93
C GLU A 88 -3.17 0.78 -9.40
N ILE A 89 -3.05 1.93 -8.72
CA ILE A 89 -3.02 1.96 -7.25
C ILE A 89 -4.36 1.47 -6.66
N TYR A 90 -5.48 1.88 -7.24
CA TYR A 90 -6.80 1.49 -6.75
C TYR A 90 -7.08 -0.01 -6.93
N GLU A 91 -6.67 -0.59 -8.07
CA GLU A 91 -6.78 -2.03 -8.32
C GLU A 91 -5.98 -2.83 -7.29
N GLU A 92 -4.78 -2.38 -6.97
CA GLU A 92 -3.90 -3.06 -6.01
C GLU A 92 -4.40 -2.92 -4.56
N LEU A 93 -4.90 -1.75 -4.17
CA LEU A 93 -5.62 -1.58 -2.90
C LEU A 93 -6.88 -2.46 -2.85
N THR A 94 -7.60 -2.61 -3.96
CA THR A 94 -8.80 -3.47 -4.03
C THR A 94 -8.43 -4.94 -3.89
N ASN A 95 -7.34 -5.38 -4.53
CA ASN A 95 -6.83 -6.74 -4.38
C ASN A 95 -6.42 -7.01 -2.92
N LEU A 96 -5.69 -6.07 -2.31
CA LEU A 96 -5.31 -6.15 -0.92
C LEU A 96 -6.54 -6.23 0.00
N LYS A 97 -7.51 -5.33 -0.17
CA LYS A 97 -8.79 -5.31 0.57
C LYS A 97 -9.49 -6.66 0.56
N ASN A 98 -9.47 -7.35 -0.58
CA ASN A 98 -10.02 -8.70 -0.76
C ASN A 98 -9.12 -9.81 -0.21
N ARG A 99 -8.18 -9.46 0.68
CA ARG A 99 -7.19 -10.36 1.31
C ARG A 99 -6.26 -11.05 0.29
N GLY A 100 -5.99 -10.38 -0.83
CA GLY A 100 -4.95 -10.78 -1.78
C GLY A 100 -3.55 -10.66 -1.18
N SER A 101 -2.54 -11.20 -1.87
CA SER A 101 -1.14 -11.09 -1.41
C SER A 101 -0.65 -9.65 -1.35
N TRP A 102 0.38 -9.40 -0.53
CA TRP A 102 1.01 -8.08 -0.45
C TRP A 102 1.60 -7.65 -1.80
N VAL A 103 1.52 -6.36 -2.07
CA VAL A 103 1.99 -5.72 -3.32
C VAL A 103 3.52 -5.61 -3.33
N GLN A 104 4.17 -6.10 -4.38
CA GLN A 104 5.61 -5.87 -4.60
C GLN A 104 5.82 -4.76 -5.63
N PHE A 105 5.54 -3.51 -5.25
CA PHE A 105 5.95 -2.35 -6.06
C PHE A 105 7.46 -2.11 -6.00
N ILE A 106 8.12 -2.57 -4.93
CA ILE A 106 9.55 -2.38 -4.69
C ILE A 106 10.30 -3.66 -5.08
N GLY A 107 10.53 -3.89 -6.39
CA GLY A 107 11.22 -5.12 -6.79
C GLY A 107 11.60 -5.28 -8.26
N THR A 108 10.91 -4.64 -9.20
CA THR A 108 11.25 -4.75 -10.64
C THR A 108 10.87 -3.50 -11.41
N GLN A 109 11.75 -2.49 -11.39
CA GLN A 109 11.92 -1.62 -12.56
C GLN A 109 12.48 -2.45 -13.72
N VAL A 110 11.62 -3.24 -14.37
CA VAL A 110 11.82 -3.71 -15.75
C VAL A 110 10.50 -3.65 -16.51
N HIS A 111 9.84 -2.50 -16.48
CA HIS A 111 9.10 -2.04 -17.65
C HIS A 111 9.33 -0.54 -17.80
N ALA A 112 10.50 -0.21 -18.32
CA ALA A 112 10.57 0.89 -19.27
C ALA A 112 9.50 0.61 -20.32
N LYS A 113 8.34 1.29 -20.22
CA LYS A 113 7.50 1.50 -21.39
C LYS A 113 8.35 2.36 -22.31
N ALA A 114 9.07 1.71 -23.21
CA ALA A 114 9.54 2.33 -24.44
C ALA A 114 8.30 2.90 -25.12
N LYS A 115 8.06 4.19 -24.90
CA LYS A 115 7.39 5.04 -25.85
C LYS A 115 8.51 5.76 -26.58
N ASP A 116 8.89 5.17 -27.70
CA ASP A 116 9.06 5.82 -29.01
C ASP A 116 9.14 4.74 -30.09
#